data_AF-A0A1B6HE29-F1
#
_entry.id   AF-A0A1B6HE29-F1
#
_cell.length_a   1.000
_cell.length_b   1.000
_cell.length_c   1.000
_cell.angle_alpha   90.00
_cell.angle_beta   90.00
_cell.angle_gamma   90.00
#
_symmetry.space_group_name_H-M   'P 1'
#
loop_
_entity.id
_entity.type
_entity.pdbx_description
1 polymer ?
#
loop_
_entity_poly.entity_id
_entity_poly.type
_entity_poly.pdbx_seq_one_letter_code
_entity_poly.pdbx_strand_id
1 'polypeptide(L)'
;MTIIVFLIDTSASMNQRGYLGGRPTLLDVAKGAVETFVKAGWKENLATFMNELKNLQCQGMTMMGAALKHAFDVLNINRMQTGIDTYGQGRCPFFLEPSVIVVITDGSKLSNTSGVQEDFNLPMHSPIPGSEMTREPFRWDQRLFSLVLRMSGTPALDRDTGLVPSDTSPIDAMCEVTGGRSYSITSQRMLMQCIDSLVLKVQSGVVINFEKIGPDPTPITNENSREGSEDGDLEQEQRDWDKEVINPNNHAELKLPNNGNRNGGTGTHTPLGPGPTLNNTAWHNCRRLIYVPKSAQKGFA
;
A
#
# COMPACT_ATOMS: atom_id res chain seq x y z
N MET A 1 7.91 -19.06 4.34
CA MET A 1 7.85 -18.08 5.46
C MET A 1 7.80 -16.71 4.82
N THR A 2 7.04 -15.74 5.35
CA THR A 2 7.01 -14.39 4.77
C THR A 2 8.12 -13.57 5.41
N ILE A 3 8.98 -12.96 4.59
CA ILE A 3 10.05 -12.08 5.07
C ILE A 3 9.46 -10.69 5.27
N ILE A 4 9.79 -10.05 6.40
CA ILE A 4 9.32 -8.70 6.69
C ILE A 4 10.52 -7.82 6.92
N VAL A 5 10.57 -6.70 6.20
CA VAL A 5 11.64 -5.71 6.30
C VAL A 5 11.04 -4.39 6.75
N PHE A 6 11.45 -3.91 7.91
CA PHE A 6 11.13 -2.55 8.35
C PHE A 6 12.20 -1.59 7.87
N LEU A 7 11.80 -0.61 7.08
CA LEU A 7 12.67 0.48 6.63
C LEU A 7 12.22 1.74 7.35
N ILE A 8 12.94 2.09 8.41
CA ILE A 8 12.62 3.23 9.27
C ILE A 8 13.47 4.41 8.81
N ASP A 9 12.81 5.50 8.44
CA ASP A 9 13.46 6.77 8.21
C ASP A 9 14.05 7.27 9.54
N THR A 10 15.36 7.47 9.56
CA THR A 10 16.07 8.04 10.71
C THR A 10 16.66 9.40 10.37
N SER A 11 16.18 10.09 9.32
CA SER A 11 16.67 11.41 8.94
C SER A 11 16.41 12.45 10.03
N ALA A 12 17.11 13.58 9.96
CA ALA A 12 16.97 14.66 10.93
C ALA A 12 15.54 15.23 11.03
N SER A 13 14.74 15.15 9.96
CA SER A 13 13.35 15.64 9.95
C SER A 13 12.41 14.80 10.81
N MET A 14 12.77 13.55 11.12
CA MET A 14 12.03 12.69 12.05
C MET A 14 12.10 13.14 13.53
N ASN A 15 12.92 14.15 13.85
CA ASN A 15 12.94 14.81 15.17
C ASN A 15 11.76 15.75 15.42
N GLN A 16 10.93 16.01 14.41
CA GLN A 16 9.69 16.76 14.59
C GLN A 16 8.80 16.09 15.65
N ARG A 17 8.06 16.89 16.41
CA ARG A 17 7.23 16.40 17.52
C ARG A 17 5.76 16.51 17.19
N GLY A 18 5.05 15.40 17.37
CA GLY A 18 3.60 15.36 17.22
C GLY A 18 2.86 15.91 18.45
N TYR A 19 1.60 16.29 18.25
CA TYR A 19 0.66 16.66 19.31
C TYR A 19 0.10 15.40 19.99
N LEU A 20 0.98 14.67 20.67
CA LEU A 20 0.66 13.48 21.45
C LEU A 20 1.13 13.66 22.89
N GLY A 21 0.54 12.92 23.84
CA GLY A 21 0.97 12.93 25.23
C GLY A 21 2.47 12.65 25.34
N GLY A 22 3.22 13.50 26.06
CA GLY A 22 4.68 13.42 26.16
C GLY A 22 5.46 14.03 24.98
N ARG A 23 4.77 14.57 23.95
CA ARG A 23 5.36 15.18 22.74
C ARG A 23 6.48 14.34 22.12
N PRO A 24 6.24 13.04 21.81
CA PRO A 24 7.25 12.18 21.21
C PRO A 24 7.69 12.72 19.84
N THR A 25 8.91 12.38 19.45
CA THR A 25 9.36 12.61 18.07
C THR A 25 8.68 11.64 17.10
N LEU A 26 8.68 11.93 15.80
CA LEU A 26 8.16 11.01 14.80
C LEU A 26 8.94 9.69 14.79
N LEU A 27 10.25 9.70 15.09
CA LEU A 27 11.03 8.47 15.25
C LEU A 27 10.56 7.64 16.46
N ASP A 28 10.22 8.27 17.58
CA ASP A 28 9.68 7.55 18.74
C ASP A 28 8.34 6.87 18.39
N VAL A 29 7.49 7.56 17.65
CA VAL A 29 6.24 7.01 17.12
C VAL A 29 6.52 5.85 16.16
N ALA A 30 7.48 5.98 15.25
CA ALA A 30 7.88 4.93 14.32
C ALA A 30 8.38 3.68 15.05
N LYS A 31 9.25 3.84 16.07
CA LYS A 31 9.70 2.74 16.93
C LYS A 31 8.51 2.04 17.58
N GLY A 32 7.60 2.80 18.20
CA GLY A 32 6.39 2.25 18.82
C GLY A 32 5.48 1.51 17.83
N ALA A 33 5.36 1.98 16.59
CA ALA A 33 4.62 1.29 15.53
C ALA A 33 5.23 -0.09 15.23
N VAL A 34 6.56 -0.15 15.07
CA VAL A 34 7.30 -1.41 14.83
C VAL A 34 7.13 -2.38 15.99
N GLU A 35 7.24 -1.91 17.24
CA GLU A 35 6.98 -2.77 18.39
C GLU A 35 5.55 -3.35 18.39
N THR A 36 4.58 -2.55 17.93
CA THR A 36 3.18 -2.96 17.84
C THR A 36 2.97 -3.99 16.74
N PHE A 37 3.59 -3.82 15.56
CA PHE A 37 3.59 -4.83 14.49
C PHE A 37 4.18 -6.16 14.95
N VAL A 38 5.32 -6.11 15.64
CA VAL A 38 5.97 -7.31 16.20
C VAL A 38 5.03 -8.03 17.18
N LYS A 39 4.37 -7.29 18.08
CA LYS A 39 3.37 -7.84 19.01
C LYS A 39 2.14 -8.42 18.30
N ALA A 40 1.69 -7.79 17.22
CA ALA A 40 0.51 -8.18 16.45
C ALA A 40 0.67 -9.49 15.67
N GLY A 41 1.87 -10.10 15.64
CA GLY A 41 2.02 -11.48 15.19
C GLY A 41 3.35 -11.87 14.55
N TRP A 42 4.35 -10.98 14.51
CA TRP A 42 5.56 -11.19 13.70
C TRP A 42 6.72 -11.58 14.63
N LYS A 43 6.86 -12.89 14.89
CA LYS A 43 7.64 -13.43 16.02
C LYS A 43 8.78 -14.34 15.58
N GLU A 44 9.99 -13.82 15.32
CA GLU A 44 11.23 -14.62 15.40
C GLU A 44 12.42 -13.76 15.88
N ASN A 45 13.26 -14.34 16.75
CA ASN A 45 14.53 -13.80 17.30
C ASN A 45 14.62 -12.26 17.51
N LEU A 46 13.72 -11.73 18.34
CA LEU A 46 13.49 -10.28 18.46
C LEU A 46 14.47 -9.54 19.36
N ALA A 47 15.30 -10.21 20.16
CA ALA A 47 16.09 -9.51 21.18
C ALA A 47 17.10 -8.52 20.57
N THR A 48 17.92 -8.99 19.61
CA THR A 48 18.89 -8.14 18.90
C THR A 48 18.17 -7.07 18.08
N PHE A 49 17.11 -7.45 17.36
CA PHE A 49 16.31 -6.51 16.58
C PHE A 49 15.72 -5.38 17.43
N MET A 50 15.10 -5.71 18.56
CA MET A 50 14.52 -4.73 19.48
C MET A 50 15.59 -3.88 20.16
N ASN A 51 16.80 -4.42 20.37
CA ASN A 51 17.94 -3.65 20.87
C ASN A 51 18.39 -2.60 19.84
N GLU A 52 18.57 -3.00 18.57
CA GLU A 52 18.93 -2.08 17.49
C GLU A 52 17.83 -1.03 17.26
N LEU A 53 16.56 -1.44 17.29
CA LEU A 53 15.41 -0.55 17.16
C LEU A 53 15.42 0.56 18.23
N LYS A 54 15.71 0.20 19.49
CA LYS A 54 15.80 1.17 20.59
C LYS A 54 16.90 2.19 20.37
N ASN A 55 18.04 1.76 19.83
CA ASN A 55 19.24 2.58 19.67
C ASN A 55 19.21 3.52 18.46
N LEU A 56 18.23 3.39 17.53
CA LEU A 56 18.13 4.31 16.38
C LEU A 56 18.06 5.77 16.81
N GLN A 57 18.80 6.63 16.11
CA GLN A 57 18.86 8.09 16.35
C GLN A 57 18.48 8.83 15.07
N CYS A 58 17.79 9.97 15.22
CA CYS A 58 17.48 10.85 14.09
C CYS A 58 18.73 11.63 13.65
N GLN A 59 19.34 11.22 12.55
CA GLN A 59 20.50 11.86 11.95
C GLN A 59 20.54 11.71 10.43
N GLY A 60 21.18 12.66 9.76
CA GLY A 60 21.41 12.59 8.32
C GLY A 60 20.23 13.03 7.46
N MET A 61 20.31 12.68 6.19
CA MET A 61 19.39 13.09 5.12
C MET A 61 18.48 11.94 4.69
N THR A 62 17.38 12.27 4.02
CA THR A 62 16.35 11.31 3.61
C THR A 62 16.72 10.63 2.29
N MET A 63 17.69 9.70 2.34
CA MET A 63 18.20 8.93 1.20
C MET A 63 17.31 7.72 0.86
N MET A 64 16.00 7.93 0.75
CA MET A 64 15.00 6.85 0.64
C MET A 64 15.24 5.92 -0.56
N GLY A 65 15.62 6.46 -1.72
CA GLY A 65 15.84 5.65 -2.93
C GLY A 65 16.99 4.66 -2.79
N ALA A 66 18.11 5.09 -2.19
CA ALA A 66 19.26 4.21 -1.94
C ALA A 66 18.94 3.15 -0.88
N ALA A 67 18.25 3.54 0.20
CA ALA A 67 17.85 2.62 1.27
C ALA A 67 16.88 1.54 0.75
N LEU A 68 15.87 1.93 -0.04
CA LEU A 68 14.91 0.99 -0.60
C LEU A 68 15.55 0.05 -1.62
N LYS A 69 16.45 0.56 -2.47
CA LYS A 69 17.24 -0.29 -3.37
C LYS A 69 18.04 -1.33 -2.59
N HIS A 70 18.73 -0.93 -1.52
CA HIS A 70 19.49 -1.86 -0.68
C HIS A 70 18.59 -2.93 -0.03
N ALA A 71 17.38 -2.57 0.39
CA ALA A 71 16.42 -3.54 0.92
C ALA A 71 16.02 -4.58 -0.14
N PHE A 72 15.71 -4.14 -1.37
CA PHE A 72 15.42 -5.06 -2.47
C PHE A 72 16.61 -5.94 -2.84
N ASP A 73 17.81 -5.36 -2.90
CA ASP A 73 19.05 -6.07 -3.17
C ASP A 73 19.27 -7.22 -2.17
N VAL A 74 19.10 -6.97 -0.86
CA VAL A 74 19.23 -8.00 0.19
C VAL A 74 18.18 -9.11 0.03
N LEU A 75 16.93 -8.76 -0.26
CA LEU A 75 15.87 -9.74 -0.52
C LEU A 75 16.21 -10.59 -1.75
N ASN A 76 16.68 -9.98 -2.82
CA ASN A 76 17.04 -10.69 -4.05
C ASN A 76 18.26 -11.60 -3.86
N ILE A 77 19.24 -11.22 -3.03
CA ILE A 77 20.35 -12.12 -2.66
C ILE A 77 19.83 -13.39 -1.98
N ASN A 78 18.85 -13.27 -1.07
CA ASN A 78 18.26 -14.44 -0.42
C ASN A 78 17.55 -15.35 -1.44
N ARG A 79 16.81 -14.78 -2.39
CA ARG A 79 16.17 -15.54 -3.48
C ARG A 79 17.16 -16.29 -4.36
N MET A 80 18.31 -15.68 -4.64
CA MET A 80 19.37 -16.35 -5.40
C MET A 80 19.97 -17.52 -4.63
N GLN A 81 20.16 -17.38 -3.31
CA GLN A 81 20.64 -18.47 -2.46
C GLN A 81 19.66 -19.64 -2.42
N THR A 82 18.35 -19.37 -2.39
CA THR A 82 17.31 -20.39 -2.42
C THR A 82 17.04 -20.95 -3.83
N GLY A 83 17.50 -20.25 -4.88
CA GLY A 83 17.43 -20.71 -6.27
C GLY A 83 16.01 -20.70 -6.86
N ILE A 84 15.09 -19.92 -6.29
CA ILE A 84 13.67 -19.93 -6.69
C ILE A 84 13.36 -19.20 -8.00
N ASP A 85 14.30 -18.35 -8.45
CA ASP A 85 14.18 -17.67 -9.74
C ASP A 85 14.69 -18.60 -10.87
N THR A 86 13.76 -19.31 -11.52
CA THR A 86 14.02 -20.34 -12.53
C THR A 86 14.22 -19.77 -13.94
N TYR A 87 15.18 -18.86 -14.11
CA TYR A 87 15.41 -18.25 -15.42
C TYR A 87 15.71 -19.29 -16.51
N GLY A 88 15.11 -19.12 -17.68
CA GLY A 88 15.22 -20.06 -18.79
C GLY A 88 14.28 -21.28 -18.71
N GLN A 89 13.63 -21.53 -17.57
CA GLN A 89 12.70 -22.66 -17.37
C GLN A 89 11.24 -22.21 -17.21
N GLY A 90 10.96 -20.92 -17.40
CA GLY A 90 9.64 -20.31 -17.18
C GLY A 90 9.48 -19.73 -15.77
N ARG A 91 8.30 -19.19 -15.48
CA ARG A 91 7.95 -18.63 -14.16
C ARG A 91 7.02 -19.59 -13.43
N CYS A 92 7.35 -19.92 -12.18
CA CYS A 92 6.59 -20.83 -11.34
C CYS A 92 5.88 -20.06 -10.20
N PRO A 93 4.55 -19.82 -10.26
CA PRO A 93 3.83 -19.05 -9.25
C PRO A 93 3.81 -19.63 -7.85
N PHE A 94 4.11 -20.91 -7.71
CA PHE A 94 4.14 -21.62 -6.43
C PHE A 94 5.51 -21.59 -5.74
N PHE A 95 6.58 -21.15 -6.42
CA PHE A 95 7.90 -20.94 -5.82
C PHE A 95 8.01 -19.49 -5.34
N LEU A 96 7.48 -19.27 -4.13
CA LEU A 96 7.38 -17.94 -3.53
C LEU A 96 8.26 -17.80 -2.31
N GLU A 97 8.86 -16.62 -2.22
CA GLU A 97 9.49 -16.11 -1.01
C GLU A 97 8.86 -14.75 -0.71
N PRO A 98 7.58 -14.76 -0.26
CA PRO A 98 6.81 -13.53 -0.15
C PRO A 98 7.50 -12.60 0.82
N SER A 99 7.68 -11.35 0.42
CA SER A 99 8.37 -10.35 1.22
C SER A 99 7.56 -9.06 1.30
N VAL A 100 7.48 -8.48 2.50
CA VAL A 100 6.79 -7.22 2.73
C VAL A 100 7.77 -6.21 3.30
N ILE A 101 7.96 -5.10 2.60
CA ILE A 101 8.72 -3.96 3.09
C ILE A 101 7.72 -2.95 3.66
N VAL A 102 7.91 -2.58 4.92
CA VAL A 102 7.13 -1.54 5.60
C VAL A 102 8.05 -0.35 5.82
N VAL A 103 7.85 0.70 5.03
CA VAL A 103 8.56 1.97 5.15
C VAL A 103 7.83 2.86 6.15
N ILE A 104 8.54 3.44 7.10
CA ILE A 104 8.00 4.46 8.02
C ILE A 104 8.79 5.74 7.83
N THR A 105 8.13 6.83 7.44
CA THR A 105 8.76 8.13 7.14
C THR A 105 7.82 9.27 7.51
N ASP A 106 8.33 10.50 7.58
CA ASP A 106 7.53 11.71 7.78
C ASP A 106 6.92 12.26 6.49
N GLY A 107 7.34 11.74 5.32
CA GLY A 107 6.88 12.21 4.02
C GLY A 107 7.33 13.63 3.69
N SER A 108 8.39 14.09 4.34
CA SER A 108 9.09 15.33 4.01
C SER A 108 9.80 15.20 2.65
N LYS A 109 10.32 16.32 2.13
CA LYS A 109 11.07 16.30 0.86
C LYS A 109 12.31 15.41 0.99
N LEU A 110 12.55 14.60 -0.04
CA LEU A 110 13.73 13.73 -0.11
C LEU A 110 14.98 14.59 -0.30
N SER A 111 16.04 14.30 0.44
CA SER A 111 17.27 15.10 0.42
C SER A 111 18.50 14.22 0.32
N ASN A 112 19.48 14.69 -0.45
CA ASN A 112 20.80 14.08 -0.57
C ASN A 112 21.90 15.16 -0.44
N THR A 113 23.17 14.73 -0.52
CA THR A 113 24.32 15.65 -0.48
C THR A 113 24.31 16.71 -1.58
N SER A 114 23.61 16.46 -2.69
CA SER A 114 23.52 17.36 -3.85
C SER A 114 22.33 18.33 -3.76
N GLY A 115 21.39 18.12 -2.85
CA GLY A 115 20.21 18.97 -2.67
C GLY A 115 18.93 18.19 -2.40
N VAL A 116 17.82 18.88 -2.62
CA VAL A 116 16.48 18.31 -2.46
C VAL A 116 16.03 17.67 -3.76
N GLN A 117 15.59 16.42 -3.70
CA GLN A 117 15.04 15.69 -4.84
C GLN A 117 13.52 15.82 -4.84
N GLU A 118 12.97 16.22 -5.98
CA GLU A 118 11.52 16.25 -6.23
C GLU A 118 11.02 14.87 -6.66
N ASP A 119 11.84 14.11 -7.41
CA ASP A 119 11.51 12.80 -7.95
C ASP A 119 12.10 11.65 -7.12
N PHE A 120 11.31 10.60 -6.95
CA PHE A 120 11.75 9.36 -6.32
C PHE A 120 12.20 8.33 -7.37
N ASN A 121 13.50 8.33 -7.66
CA ASN A 121 14.10 7.39 -8.60
C ASN A 121 15.00 6.39 -7.87
N LEU A 122 14.76 5.10 -8.09
CA LEU A 122 15.64 4.03 -7.62
C LEU A 122 16.86 3.92 -8.54
N PRO A 123 18.09 3.84 -8.00
CA PRO A 123 19.25 3.52 -8.82
C PRO A 123 19.08 2.10 -9.38
N MET A 124 18.97 1.97 -10.71
CA MET A 124 18.69 0.67 -11.35
C MET A 124 19.95 -0.20 -11.53
N HIS A 125 21.14 0.34 -11.35
CA HIS A 125 22.38 -0.43 -11.43
C HIS A 125 22.57 -1.22 -10.14
N SER A 126 22.31 -2.53 -10.18
CA SER A 126 22.67 -3.42 -9.09
C SER A 126 23.99 -4.14 -9.42
N PRO A 127 24.99 -4.15 -8.52
CA PRO A 127 26.21 -4.92 -8.70
C PRO A 127 26.00 -6.43 -8.46
N ILE A 128 24.77 -6.85 -8.18
CA ILE A 128 24.43 -8.24 -7.86
C ILE A 128 24.46 -9.08 -9.15
N PRO A 129 25.26 -10.16 -9.20
CA PRO A 129 25.26 -11.09 -10.33
C PRO A 129 23.86 -11.64 -10.62
N GLY A 130 23.46 -11.72 -11.88
CA GLY A 130 22.12 -12.18 -12.27
C GLY A 130 21.02 -11.12 -12.19
N SER A 131 21.33 -9.92 -11.68
CA SER A 131 20.39 -8.78 -11.71
C SER A 131 20.07 -8.34 -13.14
N GLU A 132 20.97 -8.57 -14.09
CA GLU A 132 20.79 -8.33 -15.53
C GLU A 132 19.64 -9.13 -16.15
N MET A 133 19.22 -10.22 -15.51
CA MET A 133 18.12 -11.06 -15.99
C MET A 133 16.73 -10.48 -15.64
N THR A 134 16.70 -9.40 -14.86
CA THR A 134 15.47 -8.71 -14.45
C THR A 134 15.58 -7.21 -14.64
N ARG A 135 14.52 -6.59 -15.17
CA ARG A 135 14.48 -5.14 -15.40
C ARG A 135 14.19 -4.35 -14.14
N GLU A 136 13.29 -4.86 -13.31
CA GLU A 136 12.80 -4.19 -12.11
C GLU A 136 13.63 -4.60 -10.88
N PRO A 137 13.82 -3.70 -9.89
CA PRO A 137 14.60 -4.02 -8.68
C PRO A 137 13.84 -4.95 -7.71
N PHE A 138 12.52 -5.08 -7.87
CA PHE A 138 11.66 -5.91 -7.03
C PHE A 138 11.11 -7.11 -7.81
N ARG A 139 10.55 -8.07 -7.08
CA ARG A 139 9.89 -9.26 -7.62
C ARG A 139 8.38 -9.19 -7.43
N TRP A 140 7.66 -9.98 -8.22
CA TRP A 140 6.20 -10.10 -8.19
C TRP A 140 5.58 -10.49 -6.84
N ASP A 141 6.35 -11.07 -5.93
CA ASP A 141 5.96 -11.50 -4.59
C ASP A 141 6.57 -10.61 -3.49
N GLN A 142 7.18 -9.48 -3.87
CA GLN A 142 7.67 -8.45 -2.98
C GLN A 142 6.73 -7.24 -3.02
N ARG A 143 6.23 -6.82 -1.86
CA ARG A 143 5.29 -5.69 -1.76
C ARG A 143 5.82 -4.60 -0.85
N LEU A 144 5.54 -3.35 -1.19
CA LEU A 144 5.92 -2.17 -0.42
C LEU A 144 4.69 -1.49 0.18
N PHE A 145 4.73 -1.25 1.49
CA PHE A 145 3.77 -0.37 2.17
C PHE A 145 4.52 0.77 2.81
N SER A 146 3.93 1.96 2.78
CA SER A 146 4.50 3.14 3.43
C SER A 146 3.54 3.68 4.48
N LEU A 147 4.05 3.95 5.67
CA LEU A 147 3.38 4.65 6.75
C LEU A 147 3.99 6.05 6.80
N VAL A 148 3.25 7.04 6.30
CA VAL A 148 3.69 8.42 6.25
C VAL A 148 3.12 9.17 7.45
N LEU A 149 3.99 9.50 8.41
CA LEU A 149 3.64 10.13 9.67
C LEU A 149 3.43 11.65 9.49
N ARG A 150 2.23 12.03 9.06
CA ARG A 150 1.76 13.42 8.94
C ARG A 150 1.17 13.95 10.26
N MET A 151 1.82 13.64 11.39
CA MET A 151 1.33 14.06 12.71
C MET A 151 1.67 15.54 12.94
N SER A 152 0.64 16.38 13.10
CA SER A 152 0.82 17.82 13.37
C SER A 152 1.24 18.06 14.82
N GLY A 153 1.92 19.19 15.06
CA GLY A 153 2.15 19.75 16.40
C GLY A 153 0.92 20.44 17.01
N THR A 154 -0.17 20.52 16.26
CA THR A 154 -1.50 20.97 16.71
C THR A 154 -2.46 19.77 16.79
N PRO A 155 -3.54 19.86 17.60
CA PRO A 155 -4.55 18.81 17.65
C PRO A 155 -5.09 18.50 16.26
N ALA A 156 -5.10 17.21 15.91
CA ALA A 156 -5.68 16.74 14.68
C ALA A 156 -7.19 17.03 14.67
N LEU A 157 -7.70 17.53 13.55
CA LEU A 157 -9.13 17.56 13.29
C LEU A 157 -9.56 16.10 13.05
N ASP A 158 -10.26 15.50 14.02
CA ASP A 158 -10.74 14.13 13.90
C ASP A 158 -11.63 14.01 12.66
N ARG A 159 -11.12 13.29 11.66
CA ARG A 159 -11.93 12.81 10.54
C ARG A 159 -12.30 11.38 10.87
N ASP A 160 -13.52 11.17 11.34
CA ASP A 160 -14.08 9.85 11.67
C ASP A 160 -14.45 9.04 10.40
N THR A 161 -13.58 9.05 9.40
CA THR A 161 -13.66 8.12 8.28
C THR A 161 -12.84 6.90 8.68
N GLY A 162 -13.50 5.75 8.91
CA GLY A 162 -12.87 4.50 9.37
C GLY A 162 -11.81 3.90 8.42
N LEU A 163 -11.43 4.61 7.36
CA LEU A 163 -10.41 4.22 6.39
C LEU A 163 -9.26 5.23 6.42
N VAL A 164 -8.04 4.73 6.55
CA VAL A 164 -6.83 5.55 6.45
C VAL A 164 -6.61 5.97 4.98
N PRO A 165 -6.49 7.27 4.66
CA PRO A 165 -6.31 7.74 3.29
C PRO A 165 -4.92 7.39 2.76
N SER A 166 -4.78 7.37 1.43
CA SER A 166 -3.46 7.24 0.80
C SER A 166 -2.68 8.53 0.93
N ASP A 167 -1.35 8.45 1.01
CA ASP A 167 -0.50 9.63 0.96
C ASP A 167 -0.20 10.00 -0.49
N THR A 168 0.05 11.27 -0.78
CA THR A 168 0.38 11.76 -2.14
C THR A 168 1.88 11.98 -2.33
N SER A 169 2.72 11.35 -1.50
CA SER A 169 4.17 11.46 -1.60
C SER A 169 4.74 10.61 -2.75
N PRO A 170 5.95 10.94 -3.24
CA PRO A 170 6.59 10.19 -4.32
C PRO A 170 6.74 8.67 -4.09
N ILE A 171 6.70 8.21 -2.84
CA ILE A 171 6.77 6.78 -2.49
C ILE A 171 5.47 6.02 -2.84
N ASP A 172 4.34 6.72 -2.99
CA ASP A 172 3.05 6.10 -3.30
C ASP A 172 3.08 5.36 -4.64
N ALA A 173 3.69 5.97 -5.66
CA ALA A 173 3.86 5.34 -6.96
C ALA A 173 4.64 4.00 -6.87
N MET A 174 5.66 3.92 -6.02
CA MET A 174 6.42 2.69 -5.80
C MET A 174 5.60 1.66 -5.01
N CYS A 175 4.79 2.12 -4.04
CA CYS A 175 3.86 1.25 -3.33
C CYS A 175 2.85 0.62 -4.30
N GLU A 176 2.26 1.42 -5.20
CA GLU A 176 1.30 0.95 -6.19
C GLU A 176 1.92 -0.07 -7.16
N VAL A 177 3.11 0.22 -7.68
CA VAL A 177 3.81 -0.64 -8.66
C VAL A 177 4.15 -2.02 -8.07
N THR A 178 4.40 -2.11 -6.77
CA THR A 178 4.65 -3.38 -6.06
C THR A 178 3.38 -4.05 -5.52
N GLY A 179 2.19 -3.54 -5.86
CA GLY A 179 0.91 -4.07 -5.39
C GLY A 179 0.62 -3.80 -3.91
N GLY A 180 1.27 -2.80 -3.32
CA GLY A 180 1.02 -2.29 -1.98
C GLY A 180 0.32 -0.93 -1.97
N ARG A 181 0.50 -0.17 -0.89
CA ARG A 181 -0.20 1.12 -0.66
C ARG A 181 0.56 2.01 0.33
N SER A 182 0.53 3.33 0.12
CA SER A 182 0.92 4.31 1.13
C SER A 182 -0.25 4.70 2.05
N TYR A 183 0.03 5.00 3.31
CA TYR A 183 -0.95 5.40 4.31
C TYR A 183 -0.56 6.75 4.90
N SER A 184 -1.44 7.74 4.80
CA SER A 184 -1.24 9.07 5.39
C SER A 184 -1.79 9.09 6.82
N ILE A 185 -0.89 9.14 7.80
CA ILE A 185 -1.19 8.93 9.22
C ILE A 185 -1.08 10.26 9.96
N THR A 186 -2.21 10.79 10.42
CA THR A 186 -2.26 12.08 11.14
C THR A 186 -2.44 11.91 12.65
N SER A 187 -2.86 10.73 13.12
CA SER A 187 -3.11 10.44 14.53
C SER A 187 -2.67 9.04 14.95
N GLN A 188 -2.46 8.84 16.25
CA GLN A 188 -2.12 7.53 16.81
C GLN A 188 -3.22 6.49 16.60
N ARG A 189 -4.50 6.92 16.60
CA ARG A 189 -5.64 6.04 16.32
C ARG A 189 -5.58 5.49 14.89
N MET A 190 -5.30 6.37 13.92
CA MET A 190 -5.12 5.97 12.51
C MET A 190 -3.92 5.05 12.32
N LEU A 191 -2.82 5.28 13.05
CA LEU A 191 -1.66 4.40 13.04
C LEU A 191 -2.05 2.98 13.46
N MET A 192 -2.80 2.83 14.56
CA MET A 192 -3.25 1.52 15.04
C MET A 192 -4.15 0.82 14.02
N GLN A 193 -5.14 1.53 13.46
CA GLN A 193 -6.02 0.99 12.42
C GLN A 193 -5.24 0.54 11.17
N CYS A 194 -4.22 1.31 10.79
CA CYS A 194 -3.33 0.96 9.67
C CYS A 194 -2.54 -0.32 9.97
N ILE A 195 -2.01 -0.46 11.18
CA ILE A 195 -1.27 -1.66 11.61
C ILE A 195 -2.17 -2.89 11.51
N ASP A 196 -3.37 -2.84 12.09
CA ASP A 196 -4.31 -3.95 12.07
C ASP A 196 -4.71 -4.33 10.63
N SER A 197 -5.03 -3.34 9.78
CA SER A 197 -5.35 -3.58 8.38
C SER A 197 -4.16 -4.17 7.60
N LEU A 198 -2.94 -3.69 7.86
CA LEU A 198 -1.76 -4.15 7.16
C LEU A 198 -1.43 -5.60 7.52
N VAL A 199 -1.54 -5.99 8.80
CA VAL A 199 -1.33 -7.36 9.26
C VAL A 199 -2.22 -8.35 8.50
N LEU A 200 -3.49 -8.00 8.27
CA LEU A 200 -4.43 -8.84 7.50
C LEU A 200 -4.09 -8.92 6.00
N LYS A 201 -3.47 -7.86 5.45
CA LYS A 201 -3.09 -7.81 4.03
C LYS A 201 -1.82 -8.60 3.73
N VAL A 202 -1.01 -9.00 4.71
CA VAL A 202 0.23 -9.79 4.49
C VAL A 202 -0.12 -11.25 4.14
N GLN A 203 -0.61 -11.43 2.91
CA GLN A 203 -0.95 -12.73 2.33
C GLN A 203 0.13 -13.15 1.33
N SER A 204 0.36 -14.46 1.24
CA SER A 204 1.23 -15.05 0.22
C SER A 204 0.53 -15.01 -1.13
N GLY A 205 1.19 -14.51 -2.15
CA GLY A 205 0.64 -14.43 -3.49
C GLY A 205 1.58 -13.73 -4.45
N VAL A 206 1.11 -13.57 -5.67
CA VAL A 206 1.85 -12.91 -6.75
C VAL A 206 1.08 -11.71 -7.26
N VAL A 207 1.78 -10.61 -7.48
CA VAL A 207 1.20 -9.41 -8.08
C VAL A 207 1.25 -9.55 -9.59
N ILE A 208 0.09 -9.45 -10.23
CA ILE A 208 -0.06 -9.49 -11.68
C ILE A 208 -0.64 -8.16 -12.15
N ASN A 209 -0.07 -7.63 -13.23
CA ASN A 209 -0.59 -6.47 -13.93
C ASN A 209 -1.61 -6.92 -14.99
N PHE A 210 -2.82 -6.40 -14.90
CA PHE A 210 -3.89 -6.59 -15.86
C PHE A 210 -4.03 -5.32 -16.68
N GLU A 211 -4.01 -5.46 -18.01
CA GLU A 211 -4.25 -4.39 -18.95
C GLU A 211 -5.40 -4.80 -19.86
N LYS A 212 -6.41 -3.93 -19.96
CA LYS A 212 -7.54 -4.13 -20.86
C LYS A 212 -7.06 -3.92 -22.28
N ILE A 213 -7.30 -4.94 -23.11
CA ILE A 213 -7.08 -4.90 -24.55
C ILE A 213 -8.41 -5.17 -25.23
N GLY A 214 -8.80 -4.32 -26.18
CA GLY A 214 -10.04 -4.47 -26.95
C GLY A 214 -11.25 -3.69 -26.39
N PRO A 215 -12.41 -3.80 -27.06
CA PRO A 215 -13.65 -3.14 -26.63
C PRO A 215 -14.16 -3.72 -25.30
N ASP A 216 -15.00 -2.96 -24.60
CA ASP A 216 -15.66 -3.46 -23.40
C ASP A 216 -16.49 -4.72 -23.69
N PRO A 217 -16.44 -5.74 -22.83
CA PRO A 217 -17.34 -6.86 -22.95
C PRO A 217 -18.79 -6.34 -22.86
N THR A 218 -19.69 -6.94 -23.63
CA THR A 218 -21.12 -6.59 -23.54
C THR A 218 -21.60 -6.78 -22.11
N PRO A 219 -22.35 -5.82 -21.54
CA PRO A 219 -22.88 -5.93 -20.19
C PRO A 219 -23.61 -7.25 -20.01
N ILE A 220 -23.25 -8.02 -18.97
CA ILE A 220 -23.99 -9.23 -18.63
C ILE A 220 -25.39 -8.77 -18.21
N THR A 221 -26.35 -8.94 -19.12
CA THR A 221 -27.75 -8.66 -18.81
C THR A 221 -28.24 -9.92 -18.09
N ASN A 222 -28.50 -9.84 -16.79
CA ASN A 222 -29.09 -10.93 -16.02
C ASN A 222 -30.53 -11.16 -16.50
N GLU A 223 -30.72 -11.79 -17.66
CA GLU A 223 -32.03 -12.21 -18.17
C GLU A 223 -32.38 -13.66 -17.84
N ASN A 224 -31.65 -14.32 -16.93
CA ASN A 224 -31.95 -15.70 -16.50
C ASN A 224 -32.04 -15.88 -14.96
N SER A 225 -32.71 -14.98 -14.26
CA SER A 225 -33.07 -15.15 -12.84
C SER A 225 -34.55 -15.53 -12.65
N ARG A 226 -35.13 -16.28 -13.58
CA ARG A 226 -36.46 -16.90 -13.41
C ARG A 226 -36.51 -18.27 -14.08
N GLU A 227 -35.79 -19.23 -13.53
CA GLU A 227 -36.23 -20.62 -13.44
C GLU A 227 -35.39 -21.30 -12.35
N GLY A 228 -36.06 -22.04 -11.48
CA GLY A 228 -35.68 -22.15 -10.06
C GLY A 228 -34.58 -23.15 -9.73
N SER A 229 -33.91 -22.92 -8.60
CA SER A 229 -33.78 -23.88 -7.51
C SER A 229 -33.02 -23.25 -6.33
N GLU A 230 -33.42 -23.67 -5.14
CA GLU A 230 -32.98 -23.30 -3.79
C GLU A 230 -31.45 -23.13 -3.63
N ASP A 231 -30.98 -21.96 -3.18
CA ASP A 231 -29.74 -21.79 -2.39
C ASP A 231 -29.64 -20.34 -1.87
N GLY A 232 -30.25 -20.10 -0.71
CA GLY A 232 -30.39 -18.77 -0.10
C GLY A 232 -29.16 -18.22 0.65
N ASP A 233 -28.08 -18.99 0.76
CA ASP A 233 -26.94 -18.63 1.62
C ASP A 233 -25.71 -18.11 0.84
N LEU A 234 -25.58 -18.38 -0.47
CA LEU A 234 -24.44 -17.95 -1.29
C LEU A 234 -24.59 -16.52 -1.85
N GLU A 235 -25.83 -16.03 -2.00
CA GLU A 235 -26.08 -14.68 -2.52
C GLU A 235 -25.75 -13.55 -1.54
N GLN A 236 -25.60 -13.87 -0.25
CA GLN A 236 -25.26 -12.89 0.79
C GLN A 236 -23.76 -12.57 0.77
N GLU A 237 -22.89 -13.59 0.62
CA GLU A 237 -21.43 -13.40 0.53
C GLU A 237 -21.02 -12.69 -0.76
N GLN A 238 -21.67 -12.99 -1.90
CA GLN A 238 -21.40 -12.34 -3.18
C GLN A 238 -21.76 -10.83 -3.15
N ARG A 239 -22.87 -10.48 -2.49
CA ARG A 239 -23.32 -9.08 -2.35
C ARG A 239 -22.45 -8.24 -1.43
N ASP A 240 -21.81 -8.85 -0.44
CA ASP A 240 -20.85 -8.17 0.42
C ASP A 240 -19.50 -7.96 -0.28
N TRP A 241 -19.06 -8.91 -1.13
CA TRP A 241 -17.86 -8.75 -1.95
C TRP A 241 -17.99 -7.63 -2.99
N ASP A 242 -19.14 -7.53 -3.68
CA ASP A 242 -19.37 -6.49 -4.69
C ASP A 242 -19.45 -5.08 -4.09
N LYS A 243 -19.87 -4.93 -2.83
CA LYS A 243 -19.87 -3.64 -2.13
C LYS A 243 -18.46 -3.15 -1.76
N GLU A 244 -17.52 -4.06 -1.45
CA GLU A 244 -16.13 -3.70 -1.15
C GLU A 244 -15.30 -3.42 -2.41
N VAL A 245 -15.60 -4.08 -3.54
CA VAL A 245 -14.80 -3.95 -4.77
C VAL A 245 -15.19 -2.73 -5.62
N ILE A 246 -16.45 -2.29 -5.59
CA ILE A 246 -16.97 -1.30 -6.56
C ILE A 246 -16.86 0.15 -6.07
N ASN A 247 -16.65 0.42 -4.77
CA ASN A 247 -16.69 1.80 -4.28
C ASN A 247 -15.72 2.14 -3.13
N PRO A 248 -14.47 2.52 -3.42
CA PRO A 248 -13.56 3.07 -2.41
C PRO A 248 -13.88 4.54 -2.03
N ASN A 249 -14.85 5.20 -2.68
CA ASN A 249 -15.09 6.65 -2.59
C ASN A 249 -16.55 7.03 -2.30
N ASN A 250 -17.25 6.33 -1.40
CA ASN A 250 -18.54 6.82 -0.91
C ASN A 250 -18.35 8.02 0.04
N HIS A 251 -18.16 9.20 -0.56
CA HIS A 251 -18.46 10.48 0.06
C HIS A 251 -19.97 10.53 0.33
N ALA A 252 -20.37 10.36 1.58
CA ALA A 252 -21.70 10.78 2.02
C ALA A 252 -21.72 12.33 2.03
N GLU A 253 -22.22 12.94 0.96
CA GLU A 253 -22.72 14.32 1.01
C GLU A 253 -23.86 14.37 2.03
N LEU A 254 -23.59 14.97 3.19
CA LEU A 254 -24.65 15.39 4.11
C LEU A 254 -25.51 16.44 3.39
N LYS A 255 -26.77 16.08 3.09
CA LYS A 255 -27.80 17.05 2.71
C LYS A 255 -28.11 17.96 3.90
N LEU A 256 -27.70 19.22 3.79
CA LEU A 256 -28.25 20.31 4.63
C LEU A 256 -29.70 20.61 4.18
N PRO A 257 -30.65 20.87 5.11
CA PRO A 257 -31.97 21.33 4.72
C PRO A 257 -31.91 22.83 4.47
N ASN A 258 -32.20 23.29 3.24
CA ASN A 258 -32.38 24.72 2.99
C ASN A 258 -33.84 25.08 2.75
N ASN A 259 -34.26 26.08 3.50
CA ASN A 259 -35.59 26.64 3.65
C ASN A 259 -35.74 27.84 2.69
N GLY A 260 -36.92 27.98 2.06
CA GLY A 260 -37.54 29.26 1.71
C GLY A 260 -36.86 30.27 0.76
N ASN A 261 -37.49 30.44 -0.42
CA ASN A 261 -38.01 31.72 -0.96
C ASN A 261 -37.14 32.62 -1.88
N ARG A 262 -37.64 32.78 -3.13
CA ARG A 262 -37.73 33.96 -4.07
C ARG A 262 -36.60 35.01 -4.05
N ASN A 263 -36.06 35.55 -5.16
CA ASN A 263 -36.74 36.10 -6.35
C ASN A 263 -35.67 36.56 -7.41
N GLY A 264 -35.99 36.45 -8.70
CA GLY A 264 -35.69 37.43 -9.77
C GLY A 264 -34.27 37.53 -10.40
N GLY A 265 -34.17 37.28 -11.72
CA GLY A 265 -33.14 37.93 -12.56
C GLY A 265 -32.57 37.12 -13.74
N THR A 266 -33.21 37.22 -14.91
CA THR A 266 -32.65 37.23 -16.30
C THR A 266 -31.37 36.44 -16.65
N GLY A 267 -31.47 35.53 -17.63
CA GLY A 267 -30.37 35.32 -18.61
C GLY A 267 -30.15 33.89 -19.12
N THR A 268 -30.51 33.68 -20.39
CA THR A 268 -29.93 32.74 -21.37
C THR A 268 -30.10 31.23 -21.18
N HIS A 269 -30.76 30.62 -22.17
CA HIS A 269 -30.95 29.19 -22.37
C HIS A 269 -29.65 28.48 -22.82
N THR A 270 -29.32 27.36 -22.18
CA THR A 270 -28.52 26.27 -22.77
C THR A 270 -29.16 24.92 -22.40
N PRO A 271 -29.14 23.90 -23.29
CA PRO A 271 -29.90 22.67 -23.07
C PRO A 271 -29.19 21.76 -22.05
N LEU A 272 -29.98 21.13 -21.19
CA LEU A 272 -29.59 20.05 -20.29
C LEU A 272 -29.05 18.85 -21.10
N GLY A 273 -27.73 18.62 -21.01
CA GLY A 273 -27.12 17.34 -21.38
C GLY A 273 -27.25 16.32 -20.22
N PRO A 274 -27.20 15.01 -20.49
CA PRO A 274 -27.29 14.00 -19.45
C PRO A 274 -26.08 14.11 -18.52
N GLY A 275 -26.31 13.95 -17.21
CA GLY A 275 -25.27 14.02 -16.19
C GLY A 275 -24.13 13.03 -16.43
N PRO A 276 -22.96 13.25 -15.81
CA PRO A 276 -21.78 12.43 -16.05
C PRO A 276 -22.03 11.01 -15.54
N THR A 277 -22.17 10.05 -16.44
CA THR A 277 -21.92 8.64 -16.13
C THR A 277 -20.45 8.54 -15.74
N LEU A 278 -20.17 8.31 -14.46
CA LEU A 278 -18.82 7.98 -13.99
C LEU A 278 -18.40 6.68 -14.67
N ASN A 279 -17.69 6.78 -15.80
CA ASN A 279 -17.00 5.63 -16.38
C ASN A 279 -15.82 5.31 -15.45
N ASN A 280 -16.04 4.39 -14.50
CA ASN A 280 -14.96 3.91 -13.64
C ASN A 280 -14.01 3.03 -14.47
N THR A 281 -12.98 3.65 -15.03
CA THR A 281 -11.95 3.00 -15.85
C THR A 281 -10.79 2.43 -15.02
N ALA A 282 -10.90 2.41 -13.68
CA ALA A 282 -9.81 2.00 -12.78
C ALA A 282 -9.39 0.53 -12.95
N TRP A 283 -10.20 -0.29 -13.61
CA TRP A 283 -9.88 -1.69 -13.93
C TRP A 283 -9.15 -1.85 -15.28
N HIS A 284 -9.07 -0.82 -16.11
CA HIS A 284 -8.43 -0.89 -17.43
C HIS A 284 -6.91 -1.14 -17.35
N ASN A 285 -6.27 -0.66 -16.29
CA ASN A 285 -4.88 -0.96 -16.00
C ASN A 285 -4.75 -1.07 -14.48
N CYS A 286 -4.55 -2.29 -13.99
CA CYS A 286 -4.51 -2.50 -12.56
C CYS A 286 -3.60 -3.64 -12.15
N ARG A 287 -2.94 -3.46 -11.00
CA ARG A 287 -2.19 -4.53 -10.34
C ARG A 287 -3.08 -5.21 -9.31
N ARG A 288 -3.08 -6.54 -9.30
CA ARG A 288 -3.85 -7.34 -8.35
C ARG A 288 -2.98 -8.45 -7.76
N LEU A 289 -3.12 -8.65 -6.46
CA LEU A 289 -2.56 -9.80 -5.78
C LEU A 289 -3.41 -11.03 -6.11
N ILE A 290 -2.80 -12.02 -6.71
CA ILE A 290 -3.39 -13.34 -6.93
C ILE A 290 -2.86 -14.25 -5.83
N TYR A 291 -3.77 -14.77 -5.01
CA TYR A 291 -3.43 -15.75 -4.00
C TYR A 291 -2.91 -17.02 -4.67
N VAL A 292 -1.74 -17.49 -4.20
CA VAL A 292 -1.20 -18.77 -4.65
C VAL A 292 -1.15 -19.72 -3.46
N PRO A 293 -1.90 -20.83 -3.51
CA PRO A 293 -1.82 -21.87 -2.50
C PRO A 293 -0.38 -22.39 -2.40
N LYS A 294 0.10 -22.60 -1.18
CA LYS A 294 1.39 -23.26 -1.00
C LYS A 294 1.29 -24.68 -1.54
N SER A 295 2.12 -25.00 -2.53
CA SER A 295 2.31 -26.38 -3.00
C SER A 295 2.75 -27.25 -1.81
N ALA A 296 2.03 -28.34 -1.55
CA ALA A 296 2.41 -29.34 -0.56
C ALA A 296 3.60 -30.22 -1.02
N GLN A 297 4.04 -30.08 -2.27
CA GLN A 297 5.21 -30.79 -2.76
C GLN A 297 6.48 -30.09 -2.27
N LYS A 298 7.14 -30.73 -1.29
CA LYS A 298 8.56 -30.49 -0.98
C LYS A 298 9.32 -30.51 -2.30
N GLY A 299 9.95 -29.38 -2.65
CA GLY A 299 10.88 -29.31 -3.77
C GLY A 299 11.93 -30.41 -3.64
N PHE A 300 12.27 -31.03 -4.77
CA PHE A 300 13.31 -32.04 -4.85
C PHE A 300 14.62 -31.48 -4.28
N ALA A 301 15.23 -32.29 -3.40
CA ALA A 301 16.59 -32.09 -2.89
C ALA A 301 17.63 -32.18 -4.02
#